data_AF-A0A1C5GP18-F1
#
_entry.id   AF-A0A1C5GP18-F1
#
_cell.length_a   1.000
_cell.length_b   1.000
_cell.length_c   1.000
_cell.angle_alpha   90.00
_cell.angle_beta   90.00
_cell.angle_gamma   90.00
#
_symmetry.space_group_name_H-M   'P 1'
#
loop_
_entity.id
_entity.type
_entity.pdbx_description
1 polymer ?
#
loop_
_entity_poly.entity_id
_entity_poly.type
_entity_poly.pdbx_seq_one_letter_code
_entity_poly.pdbx_strand_id
1 'polypeptide(L)'
;MADGEAEQLLDGLRRQAHRLVADLAGPVRRVRLRSGDAALEVEWHDPVPAPRAGHPPDGEPVTRADSDPAPAADRPTVRSPVVGTFYRAPEPGAAPFVAVGDLVRPGQVIGVVEAMKLMNEVTAGQAGRVVEVLVEDGKPVEYDQPLIALDPVAGADA
;
A
#
# COMPACT_ATOMS: atom_id res chain seq x y z
N MET A 1 21.57 -40.74 0.86
CA MET A 1 22.04 -40.11 2.13
C MET A 1 21.63 -38.65 2.17
N ALA A 2 21.95 -37.83 1.15
CA ALA A 2 21.58 -36.41 1.12
C ALA A 2 20.07 -36.12 1.29
N ASP A 3 19.18 -36.92 0.69
CA ASP A 3 17.72 -36.69 0.77
C ASP A 3 17.17 -36.69 2.21
N GLY A 4 17.72 -37.55 3.07
CA GLY A 4 17.29 -37.68 4.45
C GLY A 4 17.68 -36.50 5.35
N GLU A 5 18.75 -35.77 5.01
CA GLU A 5 19.12 -34.53 5.72
C GLU A 5 18.24 -33.36 5.29
N ALA A 6 17.89 -33.29 4.00
CA ALA A 6 16.96 -32.29 3.48
C ALA A 6 15.56 -32.42 4.08
N GLU A 7 15.01 -33.64 4.18
CA GLU A 7 13.73 -33.87 4.87
C GLU A 7 13.80 -33.49 6.36
N GLN A 8 14.86 -33.85 7.08
CA GLN A 8 15.01 -33.49 8.50
C GLN A 8 15.10 -31.96 8.71
N LEU A 9 15.76 -31.23 7.81
CA LEU A 9 15.80 -29.76 7.82
C LEU A 9 14.43 -29.14 7.56
N LEU A 10 13.71 -29.60 6.53
CA LEU A 10 12.36 -29.13 6.19
C LEU A 10 11.38 -29.38 7.34
N ASP A 11 11.47 -30.54 7.97
CA ASP A 11 10.56 -30.95 9.04
C ASP A 11 10.89 -30.22 10.36
N GLY A 12 12.17 -29.93 10.61
CA GLY A 12 12.61 -28.99 11.67
C GLY A 12 12.06 -27.58 11.46
N LEU A 13 12.21 -27.06 10.23
CA LEU A 13 11.72 -25.74 9.84
C LEU A 13 10.20 -25.62 10.00
N ARG A 14 9.45 -26.66 9.60
CA ARG A 14 7.99 -26.74 9.74
C ARG A 14 7.55 -26.70 11.21
N ARG A 15 8.23 -27.44 12.09
CA ARG A 15 7.96 -27.40 13.55
C ARG A 15 8.23 -26.01 14.13
N GLN A 16 9.33 -25.37 13.72
CA GLN A 16 9.69 -24.04 14.21
C GLN A 16 8.71 -22.95 13.72
N ALA A 17 8.26 -23.05 12.46
CA ALA A 17 7.20 -22.22 11.89
C ALA A 17 5.89 -22.34 12.68
N HIS A 18 5.42 -23.56 12.91
CA HIS A 18 4.18 -23.79 13.66
C HIS A 18 4.23 -23.24 15.08
N ARG A 19 5.39 -23.31 15.75
CA ARG A 19 5.55 -22.72 17.08
C ARG A 19 5.48 -21.20 17.04
N LEU A 20 6.19 -20.56 16.10
CA LEU A 20 6.11 -19.11 15.87
C LEU A 20 4.66 -18.65 15.60
N VAL A 21 3.92 -19.39 14.77
CA VAL A 21 2.50 -19.09 14.49
C VAL A 21 1.60 -19.30 15.72
N ALA A 22 1.89 -20.30 16.56
CA ALA A 22 1.13 -20.55 17.79
C ALA A 22 1.40 -19.50 18.90
N ASP A 23 2.62 -18.96 18.96
CA ASP A 23 3.02 -17.92 19.91
C ASP A 23 2.60 -16.50 19.45
N LEU A 24 2.18 -16.33 18.18
CA LEU A 24 1.69 -15.06 17.62
C LEU A 24 0.20 -14.83 17.97
N ALA A 25 -0.03 -14.10 19.07
CA ALA A 25 -1.37 -13.71 19.50
C ALA A 25 -1.99 -12.61 18.59
N GLY A 26 -2.74 -13.01 17.56
CA GLY A 26 -3.54 -12.11 16.73
C GLY A 26 -4.07 -12.77 15.44
N PRO A 27 -4.96 -12.12 14.69
CA PRO A 27 -5.43 -12.59 13.38
C PRO A 27 -4.36 -12.36 12.31
N VAL A 28 -3.41 -13.29 12.21
CA VAL A 28 -2.31 -13.24 11.24
C VAL A 28 -2.85 -13.45 9.81
N ARG A 29 -2.57 -12.51 8.89
CA ARG A 29 -3.01 -12.58 7.48
C ARG A 29 -2.04 -13.32 6.57
N ARG A 30 -0.73 -13.22 6.83
CA ARG A 30 0.31 -13.85 6.00
C ARG A 30 1.44 -14.35 6.88
N VAL A 31 1.99 -15.51 6.52
CA VAL A 31 3.20 -16.13 7.09
C VAL A 31 3.88 -16.92 5.96
N ARG A 32 5.19 -16.77 5.78
CA ARG A 32 6.00 -17.27 4.64
C ARG A 32 7.42 -17.45 5.22
N LEU A 33 8.16 -18.59 5.17
CA LEU A 33 9.33 -18.79 6.09
C LEU A 33 10.75 -18.99 5.46
N ARG A 34 11.82 -18.25 5.89
CA ARG A 34 13.17 -18.22 5.22
C ARG A 34 14.14 -19.23 5.81
N SER A 35 14.61 -20.13 4.96
CA SER A 35 15.74 -21.04 5.21
C SER A 35 16.42 -21.28 3.86
N GLY A 36 17.62 -20.72 3.69
CA GLY A 36 18.20 -20.56 2.35
C GLY A 36 17.26 -19.76 1.45
N ASP A 37 16.71 -20.41 0.44
CA ASP A 37 15.85 -19.79 -0.58
C ASP A 37 14.34 -19.71 -0.25
N ALA A 38 13.79 -20.51 0.68
CA ALA A 38 12.42 -20.27 1.23
C ALA A 38 12.36 -18.88 1.94
N ALA A 39 11.23 -18.18 2.27
CA ALA A 39 11.23 -16.75 2.77
C ALA A 39 10.21 -16.20 3.86
N LEU A 40 10.69 -15.82 5.10
CA LEU A 40 10.26 -15.00 6.32
C LEU A 40 9.42 -13.74 6.28
N GLU A 41 8.21 -13.75 5.74
CA GLU A 41 7.32 -12.58 5.74
C GLU A 41 6.05 -12.86 6.54
N VAL A 42 5.79 -12.06 7.58
CA VAL A 42 4.55 -12.12 8.37
C VAL A 42 3.80 -10.79 8.25
N GLU A 43 2.49 -10.85 8.09
CA GLU A 43 1.60 -9.69 7.95
C GLU A 43 0.39 -9.87 8.87
N TRP A 44 0.06 -8.83 9.64
CA TRP A 44 -1.03 -8.80 10.62
C TRP A 44 -2.10 -7.81 10.18
N HIS A 45 -3.35 -7.96 10.66
CA HIS A 45 -4.43 -7.05 10.29
C HIS A 45 -5.40 -6.82 11.44
N ASP A 46 -5.78 -5.57 11.67
CA ASP A 46 -6.93 -5.24 12.52
C ASP A 46 -8.23 -5.18 11.69
N PRO A 47 -9.36 -5.66 12.24
CA PRO A 47 -10.64 -5.65 11.53
C PRO A 47 -11.15 -4.21 11.34
N VAL A 48 -11.10 -3.71 10.10
CA VAL A 48 -11.69 -2.42 9.72
C VAL A 48 -13.22 -2.50 9.74
N PRO A 49 -13.94 -1.68 10.52
CA PRO A 49 -15.40 -1.66 10.53
C PRO A 49 -15.97 -1.04 9.25
N ALA A 50 -17.05 -1.62 8.73
CA ALA A 50 -17.69 -1.15 7.50
C ALA A 50 -18.28 0.28 7.66
N PRO A 51 -18.12 1.16 6.66
CA PRO A 51 -18.65 2.52 6.73
C PRO A 51 -20.18 2.52 6.62
N ARG A 52 -20.84 3.19 7.57
CA ARG A 52 -22.28 3.50 7.47
C ARG A 52 -22.47 4.70 6.56
N ALA A 53 -23.37 4.59 5.59
CA ALA A 53 -23.81 5.72 4.78
C ALA A 53 -24.59 6.74 5.64
N GLY A 54 -24.05 7.94 5.79
CA GLY A 54 -24.71 9.09 6.41
C GLY A 54 -25.22 10.06 5.34
N HIS A 55 -26.42 10.60 5.54
CA HIS A 55 -26.98 11.65 4.66
C HIS A 55 -26.29 13.01 4.90
N PRO A 56 -26.23 13.90 3.89
CA PRO A 56 -25.70 15.25 4.05
C PRO A 56 -26.73 16.20 4.70
N PRO A 57 -26.27 17.19 5.48
CA PRO A 57 -26.95 18.46 5.64
C PRO A 57 -26.27 19.56 4.81
N ASP A 58 -27.08 20.43 4.17
CA ASP A 58 -26.62 21.69 3.59
C ASP A 58 -26.06 22.64 4.68
N GLY A 59 -25.08 23.49 4.32
CA GLY A 59 -24.54 24.49 5.25
C GLY A 59 -23.29 25.25 4.81
N GLU A 60 -23.45 26.14 3.83
CA GLU A 60 -22.68 27.39 3.56
C GLU A 60 -21.12 27.43 3.48
N PRO A 61 -20.54 28.41 2.73
CA PRO A 61 -19.13 28.38 2.36
C PRO A 61 -18.21 28.99 3.42
N VAL A 62 -17.37 28.16 4.05
CA VAL A 62 -16.17 28.64 4.75
C VAL A 62 -15.03 28.87 3.76
N THR A 63 -14.62 30.14 3.63
CA THR A 63 -13.39 30.48 2.89
C THR A 63 -12.19 29.82 3.56
N ARG A 64 -11.50 28.93 2.85
CA ARG A 64 -10.25 28.31 3.30
C ARG A 64 -9.13 28.96 2.48
N ALA A 65 -8.22 29.61 3.19
CA ALA A 65 -7.17 30.43 2.62
C ALA A 65 -6.34 29.68 1.55
N ASP A 66 -5.98 30.42 0.50
CA ASP A 66 -4.91 30.06 -0.42
C ASP A 66 -3.59 29.90 0.37
N SER A 67 -3.17 28.65 0.56
CA SER A 67 -1.76 28.36 0.81
C SER A 67 -1.05 28.42 -0.53
N ASP A 68 -0.41 29.56 -0.79
CA ASP A 68 0.49 29.82 -1.91
C ASP A 68 1.40 28.59 -2.20
N PRO A 69 1.52 28.10 -3.46
CA PRO A 69 2.25 26.88 -3.74
C PRO A 69 3.75 27.04 -3.43
N ALA A 70 4.15 26.52 -2.27
CA ALA A 70 5.55 26.30 -1.96
C ALA A 70 6.25 25.59 -3.13
N PRO A 71 7.45 26.05 -3.56
CA PRO A 71 8.10 25.58 -4.77
C PRO A 71 8.30 24.06 -4.75
N ALA A 72 8.25 23.45 -5.93
CA ALA A 72 8.12 22.00 -6.14
C ALA A 72 9.39 21.17 -5.83
N ALA A 73 10.03 21.40 -4.68
CA ALA A 73 11.12 20.61 -4.15
C ALA A 73 10.65 19.84 -2.88
N ASP A 74 10.93 18.54 -2.85
CA ASP A 74 10.86 17.65 -1.68
C ASP A 74 9.48 17.43 -1.00
N ARG A 75 8.38 17.45 -1.77
CA ARG A 75 7.15 16.76 -1.31
C ARG A 75 7.36 15.24 -1.35
N PRO A 76 6.98 14.48 -0.29
CA PRO A 76 7.07 13.02 -0.34
C PRO A 76 6.19 12.46 -1.46
N THR A 77 6.75 11.51 -2.20
CA THR A 77 6.10 10.89 -3.35
C THR A 77 5.93 9.40 -3.14
N VAL A 78 4.77 8.87 -3.53
CA VAL A 78 4.57 7.43 -3.67
C VAL A 78 5.03 7.04 -5.07
N ARG A 79 5.85 5.99 -5.13
CA ARG A 79 6.64 5.60 -6.30
C ARG A 79 6.22 4.24 -6.82
N SER A 80 6.52 3.96 -8.09
CA SER A 80 6.21 2.68 -8.70
C SER A 80 7.07 1.55 -8.15
N PRO A 81 6.49 0.45 -7.63
CA PRO A 81 7.25 -0.69 -7.15
C PRO A 81 7.82 -1.57 -8.27
N VAL A 82 7.37 -1.38 -9.52
CA VAL A 82 7.74 -2.18 -10.69
C VAL A 82 7.73 -1.35 -11.98
N VAL A 83 8.31 -1.88 -13.06
CA VAL A 83 8.09 -1.36 -14.42
C VAL A 83 6.77 -1.93 -14.95
N GLY A 84 5.90 -1.10 -15.53
CA GLY A 84 4.59 -1.53 -16.02
C GLY A 84 3.70 -0.39 -16.52
N THR A 85 2.39 -0.59 -16.53
CA THR A 85 1.39 0.45 -16.86
C THR A 85 0.63 0.87 -15.61
N PHE A 86 0.64 2.16 -15.27
CA PHE A 86 -0.07 2.68 -14.10
C PHE A 86 -1.56 2.91 -14.39
N TYR A 87 -2.41 2.45 -13.46
CA TYR A 87 -3.84 2.71 -13.45
C TYR A 87 -4.29 3.29 -12.12
N ARG A 88 -5.22 4.25 -12.19
CA ARG A 88 -5.78 4.97 -11.05
C ARG A 88 -6.99 4.28 -10.44
N ALA A 89 -7.57 3.30 -11.12
CA ALA A 89 -8.78 2.56 -10.74
C ALA A 89 -8.50 1.03 -10.75
N PRO A 90 -9.26 0.20 -10.01
CA PRO A 90 -9.06 -1.25 -10.00
C PRO A 90 -9.41 -1.94 -11.32
N GLU A 91 -10.31 -1.35 -12.10
CA GLU A 91 -10.76 -1.84 -13.41
C GLU A 91 -11.24 -0.68 -14.30
N PRO A 92 -11.29 -0.85 -15.64
CA PRO A 92 -11.73 0.20 -16.55
C PRO A 92 -13.17 0.67 -16.27
N GLY A 93 -13.34 1.97 -16.02
CA GLY A 93 -14.63 2.58 -15.73
C GLY A 93 -15.06 2.57 -14.25
N ALA A 94 -14.28 1.94 -13.36
CA ALA A 94 -14.47 2.09 -11.93
C ALA A 94 -13.99 3.46 -11.41
N ALA A 95 -14.40 3.82 -10.19
CA ALA A 95 -13.89 5.00 -9.51
C ALA A 95 -12.38 4.83 -9.21
N PRO A 96 -11.59 5.92 -9.22
CA PRO A 96 -10.20 5.85 -8.84
C PRO A 96 -10.05 5.52 -7.35
N PHE A 97 -8.95 4.87 -6.98
CA PHE A 97 -8.63 4.58 -5.57
C PHE A 97 -8.51 5.86 -4.72
N VAL A 98 -7.97 6.93 -5.32
CA VAL A 98 -7.84 8.26 -4.70
C VAL A 98 -7.99 9.40 -5.72
N ALA A 99 -8.49 10.54 -5.24
CA ALA A 99 -8.56 11.81 -5.94
C ALA A 99 -7.63 12.87 -5.28
N VAL A 100 -7.36 13.96 -6.01
CA VAL A 100 -6.63 15.10 -5.45
C VAL A 100 -7.48 15.75 -4.36
N GLY A 101 -6.87 15.96 -3.19
CA GLY A 101 -7.51 16.47 -1.99
C GLY A 101 -7.83 15.40 -0.94
N ASP A 102 -7.79 14.11 -1.29
CA ASP A 102 -8.08 13.00 -0.38
C ASP A 102 -6.98 12.78 0.67
N LEU A 103 -7.36 12.25 1.83
CA LEU A 103 -6.43 11.79 2.85
C LEU A 103 -6.13 10.30 2.67
N VAL A 104 -4.84 9.95 2.63
CA VAL A 104 -4.35 8.57 2.57
C VAL A 104 -3.68 8.17 3.87
N ARG A 105 -3.70 6.87 4.16
CA ARG A 105 -3.06 6.25 5.33
C ARG A 105 -1.94 5.30 4.88
N PRO A 106 -0.95 4.98 5.75
CA PRO A 106 0.02 3.94 5.48
C PRO A 106 -0.67 2.63 5.08
N GLY A 107 -0.18 1.99 4.02
CA GLY A 107 -0.74 0.74 3.48
C GLY A 107 -2.03 0.89 2.65
N GLN A 108 -2.62 2.09 2.54
CA GLN A 108 -3.79 2.30 1.68
C GLN A 108 -3.39 2.19 0.19
N VAL A 109 -4.12 1.39 -0.58
CA VAL A 109 -3.96 1.31 -2.04
C VAL A 109 -4.40 2.63 -2.68
N ILE A 110 -3.55 3.18 -3.55
CA ILE A 110 -3.77 4.47 -4.25
C ILE A 110 -3.75 4.33 -5.77
N GLY A 111 -3.47 3.13 -6.29
CA GLY A 111 -3.34 2.81 -7.70
C GLY A 111 -2.86 1.37 -7.87
N VAL A 112 -2.78 0.91 -9.13
CA VAL A 112 -2.15 -0.36 -9.49
C VAL A 112 -1.18 -0.16 -10.66
N VAL A 113 -0.17 -1.02 -10.77
CA VAL A 113 0.71 -1.08 -11.93
C VAL A 113 0.62 -2.48 -12.54
N GLU A 114 0.16 -2.55 -13.79
CA GLU A 114 0.13 -3.79 -14.55
C GLU A 114 1.54 -4.13 -15.04
N ALA A 115 2.09 -5.26 -14.58
CA ALA A 115 3.34 -5.82 -15.08
C ALA A 115 3.12 -7.29 -15.45
N MET A 116 3.37 -7.65 -16.72
CA MET A 116 3.24 -9.04 -17.20
C MET A 116 1.87 -9.70 -16.91
N LYS A 117 0.77 -8.94 -17.06
CA LYS A 117 -0.62 -9.33 -16.71
C LYS A 117 -0.91 -9.50 -15.22
N LEU A 118 0.00 -9.10 -14.33
CA LEU A 118 -0.24 -9.04 -12.89
C LEU A 118 -0.50 -7.58 -12.48
N MET A 119 -1.60 -7.35 -11.77
CA MET A 119 -1.93 -6.04 -11.20
C MET A 119 -1.26 -5.93 -9.84
N ASN A 120 -0.16 -5.16 -9.76
CA ASN A 120 0.55 -4.93 -8.52
C ASN A 120 0.00 -3.67 -7.83
N GLU A 121 -0.44 -3.80 -6.58
CA GLU A 121 -0.96 -2.67 -5.80
C GLU A 121 0.15 -1.65 -5.51
N VAL A 122 -0.18 -0.36 -5.65
CA VAL A 122 0.64 0.75 -5.17
C VAL A 122 0.01 1.26 -3.87
N THR A 123 0.77 1.20 -2.79
CA THR A 123 0.31 1.63 -1.45
C THR A 123 1.03 2.88 -0.97
N ALA A 124 0.32 3.75 -0.24
CA ALA A 124 0.95 4.89 0.42
C ALA A 124 1.85 4.42 1.57
N GLY A 125 3.12 4.85 1.58
CA GLY A 125 4.07 4.50 2.64
C GLY A 125 3.89 5.27 3.95
N GLN A 126 3.17 6.40 3.90
CA GLN A 126 2.92 7.28 5.05
C GLN A 126 1.52 7.89 4.98
N ALA A 127 1.06 8.49 6.09
CA ALA A 127 -0.11 9.36 6.06
C ALA A 127 0.19 10.64 5.27
N GLY A 128 -0.79 11.13 4.52
CA GLY A 128 -0.64 12.34 3.72
C GLY A 128 -1.95 12.76 3.04
N ARG A 129 -1.95 13.95 2.46
CA ARG A 129 -3.00 14.41 1.56
C ARG A 129 -2.53 14.32 0.13
N VAL A 130 -3.31 13.73 -0.77
CA VAL A 130 -3.00 13.70 -2.21
C VAL A 130 -3.05 15.12 -2.74
N VAL A 131 -1.91 15.67 -3.17
CA VAL A 131 -1.86 17.01 -3.79
C VAL A 131 -1.79 16.96 -5.30
N GLU A 132 -1.21 15.91 -5.87
CA GLU A 132 -0.99 15.80 -7.31
C GLU A 132 -0.83 14.34 -7.73
N VAL A 133 -1.39 13.99 -8.89
CA VAL A 133 -1.13 12.71 -9.56
C VAL A 133 -0.20 13.00 -10.73
N LEU A 134 1.04 12.51 -10.64
CA LEU A 134 2.16 12.86 -11.51
C LEU A 134 2.17 12.07 -12.83
N VAL A 135 1.35 11.01 -12.91
CA VAL A 135 1.24 10.13 -14.07
C VAL A 135 -0.23 9.96 -14.46
N GLU A 136 -0.55 10.15 -15.73
CA GLU A 136 -1.90 9.93 -16.27
C GLU A 136 -2.30 8.45 -16.21
N ASP A 137 -3.61 8.18 -16.22
CA ASP A 137 -4.14 6.82 -16.26
C ASP A 137 -3.75 6.09 -17.55
N GLY A 138 -3.37 4.81 -17.44
CA GLY A 138 -2.98 3.97 -18.58
C GLY A 138 -1.61 4.29 -19.19
N LYS A 139 -0.70 4.95 -18.47
CA LYS A 139 0.66 5.28 -18.97
C LYS A 139 1.72 4.29 -18.50
N PRO A 140 2.77 4.06 -19.31
CA PRO A 140 3.94 3.31 -18.87
C PRO A 140 4.69 4.05 -17.75
N VAL A 141 5.20 3.28 -16.80
CA VAL A 141 6.00 3.76 -15.66
C VAL A 141 7.22 2.87 -15.43
N GLU A 142 8.31 3.49 -14.99
CA GLU A 142 9.57 2.83 -14.61
C GLU A 142 9.61 2.51 -13.11
N TYR A 143 10.56 1.65 -12.70
CA TYR A 143 10.81 1.38 -11.29
C TYR A 143 11.25 2.64 -10.55
N ASP A 144 10.74 2.84 -9.33
CA ASP A 144 10.97 4.02 -8.47
C ASP A 144 10.49 5.36 -9.07
N GLN A 145 9.78 5.35 -10.20
CA GLN A 145 9.18 6.56 -10.77
C GLN A 145 8.11 7.14 -9.82
N PRO A 146 8.14 8.45 -9.50
CA PRO A 146 7.07 9.12 -8.76
C PRO A 146 5.72 9.05 -9.48
N LEU A 147 4.68 8.61 -8.77
CA LEU A 147 3.32 8.45 -9.29
C LEU A 147 2.35 9.47 -8.69
N ILE A 148 2.44 9.70 -7.38
CA ILE A 148 1.54 10.59 -6.62
C ILE A 148 2.37 11.38 -5.62
N ALA A 149 2.15 12.70 -5.55
CA ALA A 149 2.74 13.56 -4.53
C ALA A 149 1.77 13.71 -3.34
N LEU A 150 2.32 13.62 -2.13
CA LEU A 150 1.61 13.76 -0.87
C LEU A 150 2.10 15.01 -0.12
N ASP A 151 1.18 15.67 0.57
CA ASP A 151 1.48 16.67 1.60
C ASP A 151 1.38 16.01 2.99
N PRO A 152 2.42 16.05 3.84
CA PRO A 152 2.39 15.46 5.17
C PRO A 152 1.30 16.07 6.05
N VAL A 153 0.35 15.25 6.51
CA VAL A 153 -0.54 15.66 7.60
C VAL A 153 0.15 15.38 8.95
N ALA A 154 0.49 16.45 9.66
CA ALA A 154 1.13 16.37 10.96
C ALA A 154 0.20 15.68 11.99
N GLY A 155 0.54 14.44 12.36
CA GLY A 155 -0.22 13.66 13.35
C GLY A 155 -0.22 12.13 13.18
N ALA A 156 0.85 11.53 12.66
CA ALA A 156 0.96 10.08 12.46
C ALA A 156 2.11 9.38 13.23
N ASP A 157 2.85 10.14 14.06
CA ASP A 157 3.81 9.60 15.05
C ASP A 157 3.31 9.95 16.46
N ALA A 158 2.46 9.08 17.03
CA ALA A 158 1.98 9.14 18.41
C ALA A 158 1.54 7.73 18.89
#